data_AF-A0A428WTK1-F1
#
_entry.id   AF-A0A428WTK1-F1
#
_cell.length_a   1.000
_cell.length_b   1.000
_cell.length_c   1.000
_cell.angle_alpha   90.00
_cell.angle_beta   90.00
_cell.angle_gamma   90.00
#
_symmetry.space_group_name_H-M   'P 1'
#
loop_
_entity.id
_entity.type
_entity.pdbx_description
1 polymer ?
#
loop_
_entity_poly.entity_id
_entity_poly.type
_entity_poly.pdbx_seq_one_letter_code
_entity_poly.pdbx_strand_id
1 'polypeptide(L)'
;MTFNIGSQHAANINNVAGDQVIHGGQAGYADSRALLDRVRQDIGALRLSPPLMTRVNAELEAIDTELGTPHSDKQSAAGRLGRLVSLLKSAGVLATSGSGLMTSLAALASSFGALGEPIGRLLGS
;
A
#
# COMPACT_ATOMS: atom_id res chain seq x y z
N MET A 1 -10.02 -48.56 -6.41
CA MET A 1 -9.27 -47.94 -5.30
C MET A 1 -8.90 -46.53 -5.71
N THR A 2 -9.79 -45.58 -5.42
CA THR A 2 -9.78 -44.21 -5.96
C THR A 2 -8.97 -43.31 -5.04
N PHE A 3 -7.92 -42.68 -5.58
CA PHE A 3 -7.10 -41.70 -4.87
C PHE A 3 -7.85 -40.36 -4.75
N ASN A 4 -8.06 -39.90 -3.52
CA ASN A 4 -8.55 -38.57 -3.21
C ASN A 4 -7.47 -37.54 -3.54
N ILE A 5 -7.68 -36.77 -4.62
CA ILE A 5 -6.88 -35.58 -4.87
C ILE A 5 -7.42 -34.49 -3.96
N GLY A 6 -6.66 -34.19 -2.89
CA GLY A 6 -6.82 -32.98 -2.10
C GLY A 6 -6.86 -31.78 -3.04
N SER A 7 -7.93 -31.01 -2.92
CA SER A 7 -8.30 -29.87 -3.74
C SER A 7 -7.09 -28.98 -4.03
N GLN A 8 -6.53 -29.16 -5.22
CA GLN A 8 -5.52 -28.29 -5.81
C GLN A 8 -6.20 -26.96 -6.15
N HIS A 9 -6.36 -26.08 -5.17
CA HIS A 9 -6.83 -24.71 -5.43
C HIS A 9 -5.67 -23.90 -5.97
N ALA A 10 -5.67 -23.74 -7.30
CA ALA A 10 -5.14 -22.63 -8.08
C ALA A 10 -3.74 -22.14 -7.68
N ALA A 11 -2.69 -22.64 -8.35
CA ALA A 11 -2.15 -22.05 -9.58
C ALA A 11 -1.46 -20.70 -9.32
N ASN A 12 -0.14 -20.66 -9.60
CA ASN A 12 0.72 -19.47 -9.68
C ASN A 12 -0.07 -18.17 -9.88
N ILE A 13 -0.21 -17.39 -8.81
CA ILE A 13 -0.73 -16.02 -8.88
C ILE A 13 0.42 -15.17 -9.42
N ASN A 14 0.56 -15.13 -10.75
CA ASN A 14 1.39 -14.14 -11.42
C ASN A 14 0.60 -12.84 -11.47
N ASN A 15 0.95 -11.95 -10.56
CA ASN A 15 0.37 -10.62 -10.44
C ASN A 15 0.94 -9.73 -11.57
N VAL A 16 0.39 -9.87 -12.77
CA VAL A 16 0.67 -9.02 -13.94
C VAL A 16 -0.59 -8.21 -14.25
N ALA A 17 -0.49 -6.91 -14.01
CA ALA A 17 -1.35 -5.84 -14.52
C ALA A 17 -2.87 -6.04 -14.44
N GLY A 18 -3.47 -5.44 -13.41
CA GLY A 18 -4.85 -4.93 -13.47
C GLY A 18 -5.87 -5.70 -12.66
N ASP A 19 -6.14 -5.19 -11.46
CA ASP A 19 -7.38 -5.37 -10.68
C ASP A 19 -7.77 -6.81 -10.27
N GLN A 20 -7.19 -7.26 -9.16
CA GLN A 20 -7.84 -8.28 -8.35
C GLN A 20 -7.87 -7.85 -6.87
N VAL A 21 -8.96 -7.21 -6.47
CA VAL A 21 -9.25 -6.89 -5.06
C VAL A 21 -9.95 -8.10 -4.43
N ILE A 22 -9.20 -8.95 -3.73
CA ILE A 22 -9.79 -10.04 -2.94
C ILE A 22 -10.16 -9.50 -1.56
N HIS A 23 -11.47 -9.31 -1.34
CA HIS A 23 -12.03 -8.99 -0.02
C HIS A 23 -11.99 -10.23 0.89
N GLY A 24 -10.84 -10.51 1.51
CA GLY A 24 -10.69 -11.53 2.54
C GLY A 24 -9.85 -11.01 3.71
N GLY A 25 -10.41 -10.98 4.92
CA GLY A 25 -9.85 -10.34 6.13
C GLY A 25 -8.52 -10.88 6.68
N GLN A 26 -7.80 -11.73 5.94
CA GLN A 26 -6.41 -12.10 6.22
C GLN A 26 -5.55 -12.00 4.95
N ALA A 27 -6.08 -12.42 3.80
CA ALA A 27 -5.43 -12.23 2.49
C ALA A 27 -5.23 -10.74 2.13
N GLY A 28 -6.23 -9.89 2.38
CA GLY A 28 -6.17 -8.46 2.09
C GLY A 28 -5.16 -7.67 2.95
N TYR A 29 -4.75 -8.20 4.11
CA TYR A 29 -3.68 -7.60 4.93
C TYR A 29 -2.29 -7.98 4.40
N ALA A 30 -2.11 -9.23 3.97
CA ALA A 30 -0.89 -9.65 3.27
C ALA A 30 -0.69 -8.85 1.97
N ASP A 31 -1.78 -8.61 1.23
CA ASP A 31 -1.77 -7.75 0.04
C ASP A 31 -1.41 -6.30 0.39
N SER A 32 -1.96 -5.74 1.48
CA SER A 32 -1.66 -4.37 1.91
C SER A 32 -0.19 -4.18 2.33
N ARG A 33 0.44 -5.20 2.94
CA ARG A 33 1.87 -5.17 3.28
C ARG A 33 2.76 -5.24 2.03
N ALA A 34 2.43 -6.10 1.09
CA ALA A 34 3.16 -6.16 -0.19
C ALA A 34 3.07 -4.82 -0.95
N LEU A 35 1.90 -4.17 -0.92
CA LEU A 35 1.69 -2.84 -1.50
C LEU A 35 2.50 -1.76 -0.75
N LEU A 36 2.58 -1.85 0.59
CA LEU A 36 3.41 -0.95 1.39
C LEU A 36 4.91 -1.10 1.08
N ASP A 37 5.39 -2.33 0.92
CA ASP A 37 6.77 -2.60 0.51
C ASP A 37 7.07 -2.00 -0.87
N ARG A 38 6.10 -2.07 -1.79
CA ARG A 38 6.25 -1.43 -3.10
C ARG A 38 6.33 0.09 -2.99
N VAL A 39 5.49 0.71 -2.17
CA VAL A 39 5.57 2.16 -1.88
C VAL A 39 6.94 2.52 -1.28
N ARG A 40 7.47 1.69 -0.37
CA ARG A 40 8.81 1.88 0.22
C ARG A 40 9.92 1.81 -0.83
N GLN A 41 9.84 0.87 -1.76
CA GLN A 41 10.79 0.75 -2.87
C GLN A 41 10.75 1.98 -3.79
N ASP A 42 9.56 2.41 -4.19
CA ASP A 42 9.39 3.57 -5.07
C ASP A 42 9.90 4.86 -4.39
N ILE A 43 9.64 5.03 -3.09
CA ILE A 43 10.18 6.15 -2.29
C ILE A 43 11.70 6.06 -2.15
N GLY A 44 12.25 4.86 -1.93
CA GLY A 44 13.70 4.64 -1.83
C GLY A 44 14.46 4.97 -3.11
N ALA A 45 13.79 4.92 -4.27
CA ALA A 45 14.35 5.35 -5.54
C ALA A 45 14.37 6.88 -5.72
N LEU A 46 13.67 7.64 -4.87
CA LEU A 46 13.59 9.10 -4.95
C LEU A 46 14.71 9.77 -4.16
N ARG A 47 15.22 10.87 -4.71
CA ARG A 47 16.17 11.74 -4.02
C ARG A 47 15.42 12.70 -3.08
N LEU A 48 15.09 12.21 -1.88
CA LEU A 48 14.51 13.04 -0.83
C LEU A 48 15.60 13.68 0.03
N SER A 49 15.33 14.85 0.60
CA SER A 49 16.22 15.44 1.59
C SER A 49 16.26 14.55 2.85
N PRO A 50 17.40 14.47 3.58
CA PRO A 50 17.49 13.61 4.77
C PRO A 50 16.38 13.84 5.81
N PRO A 51 15.99 15.10 6.14
CA PRO A 51 14.89 15.35 7.07
C PRO A 51 13.53 14.83 6.57
N LEU A 52 13.28 14.90 5.26
CA LEU A 52 12.05 14.41 4.65
C LEU A 52 12.03 12.87 4.64
N MET A 53 13.15 12.24 4.29
CA MET A 53 13.29 10.78 4.30
C MET A 53 13.02 10.20 5.70
N THR A 54 13.53 10.81 6.76
CA THR A 54 13.26 10.39 8.15
C THR A 54 11.76 10.41 8.47
N ARG A 55 11.06 11.48 8.10
CA ARG A 55 9.61 11.61 8.35
C ARG A 55 8.80 10.60 7.54
N VAL A 56 9.17 10.40 6.28
CA VAL A 56 8.55 9.40 5.40
C VAL A 56 8.73 7.99 5.95
N ASN A 57 9.95 7.63 6.36
CA ASN A 57 10.23 6.32 6.95
C ASN A 57 9.44 6.09 8.24
N ALA A 58 9.31 7.11 9.10
CA ALA A 58 8.51 7.01 10.31
C ALA A 58 7.03 6.73 10.03
N GLU A 59 6.44 7.37 9.01
CA GLU A 59 5.06 7.05 8.62
C GLU A 59 4.93 5.66 7.98
N LEU A 60 5.89 5.24 7.15
CA LEU A 60 5.90 3.88 6.55
C LEU A 60 6.01 2.77 7.61
N GLU A 61 6.87 2.96 8.62
CA GLU A 61 7.03 2.02 9.73
C GLU A 61 5.76 1.96 10.60
N ALA A 62 5.13 3.11 10.82
CA ALA A 62 3.90 3.16 11.60
C ALA A 62 2.73 2.51 10.85
N ILE A 63 2.63 2.64 9.52
CA ILE A 63 1.65 1.90 8.71
C ILE A 63 1.90 0.40 8.79
N ASP A 64 3.16 -0.06 8.66
CA ASP A 64 3.49 -1.49 8.74
C ASP A 64 3.16 -2.09 10.11
N THR A 65 3.44 -1.33 11.17
CA THR A 65 3.10 -1.72 12.54
C THR A 65 1.60 -1.92 12.67
N GLU A 66 0.79 -0.98 12.19
CA GLU A 66 -0.68 -1.06 12.28
C GLU A 66 -1.26 -2.22 11.47
N LEU A 67 -0.71 -2.48 10.28
CA LEU A 67 -1.07 -3.63 9.44
C LEU A 67 -0.60 -4.99 10.02
N GLY A 68 0.34 -4.98 10.96
CA GLY A 68 0.92 -6.16 11.58
C GLY A 68 0.23 -6.65 12.85
N THR A 69 -0.62 -5.82 13.45
CA THR A 69 -1.26 -6.16 14.72
C THR A 69 -2.45 -7.11 14.53
N PRO A 70 -2.73 -8.04 15.46
CA PRO A 70 -3.90 -8.93 15.40
C PRO A 70 -5.25 -8.19 15.37
N HIS A 71 -5.27 -6.94 15.83
CA HIS A 71 -6.39 -6.00 15.76
C HIS A 71 -6.07 -4.88 14.76
N SER A 72 -5.60 -5.24 13.56
CA SER A 72 -5.16 -4.28 12.55
C SER A 72 -6.20 -3.17 12.32
N ASP A 73 -5.89 -1.98 12.82
CA ASP A 73 -6.72 -0.79 12.69
C ASP A 73 -6.51 -0.17 11.31
N LYS A 74 -7.34 -0.62 10.35
CA LYS A 74 -7.34 -0.09 8.98
C LYS A 74 -7.63 1.41 8.93
N GLN A 75 -8.35 1.96 9.91
CA GLN A 75 -8.66 3.38 9.96
C GLN A 75 -7.43 4.19 10.37
N SER A 76 -6.67 3.73 11.37
CA SER A 76 -5.41 4.36 11.73
C SER A 76 -4.40 4.28 10.57
N ALA A 77 -4.29 3.11 9.93
CA ALA A 77 -3.36 2.88 8.82
C ALA A 77 -3.69 3.75 7.60
N ALA A 78 -4.98 3.88 7.24
CA ALA A 78 -5.44 4.80 6.21
C ALA A 78 -5.15 6.26 6.58
N GLY A 79 -5.36 6.64 7.85
CA GLY A 79 -5.03 7.97 8.36
C GLY A 79 -3.53 8.31 8.23
N ARG A 80 -2.65 7.34 8.49
CA ARG A 80 -1.19 7.47 8.28
C ARG A 80 -0.84 7.59 6.81
N LEU A 81 -1.42 6.77 5.96
CA LEU A 81 -1.21 6.87 4.52
C LEU A 81 -1.62 8.25 3.98
N GLY A 82 -2.74 8.80 4.46
CA GLY A 82 -3.16 10.16 4.12
C GLY A 82 -2.13 11.24 4.53
N ARG A 83 -1.51 11.09 5.72
CA ARG A 83 -0.42 11.98 6.17
C ARG A 83 0.83 11.84 5.31
N LEU A 84 1.22 10.61 4.97
CA LEU A 84 2.34 10.34 4.07
C LEU A 84 2.13 11.01 2.70
N VAL A 85 0.95 10.83 2.08
CA VAL A 85 0.62 11.46 0.80
C VAL A 85 0.66 12.98 0.90
N SER A 86 0.12 13.55 1.98
CA SER A 86 0.15 15.00 2.21
C SER A 86 1.58 15.54 2.40
N LEU A 87 2.43 14.80 3.11
CA LEU A 87 3.85 15.13 3.29
C LEU A 87 4.59 15.13 1.94
N LEU A 88 4.41 14.08 1.14
CA LEU A 88 5.02 13.97 -0.19
C LEU A 88 4.50 15.06 -1.15
N LYS A 89 3.20 15.38 -1.08
CA LYS A 89 2.58 16.45 -1.88
C LYS A 89 3.14 17.82 -1.51
N SER A 90 3.18 18.15 -0.22
CA SER A 90 3.70 19.45 0.27
C SER A 90 5.18 19.65 -0.04
N ALA A 91 5.95 18.57 -0.10
CA ALA A 91 7.35 18.59 -0.51
C ALA A 91 7.56 18.61 -2.04
N GLY A 92 6.50 18.61 -2.85
CA GLY A 92 6.58 18.58 -4.32
C GLY A 92 7.07 17.24 -4.89
N VAL A 93 7.21 16.21 -4.06
CA VAL A 93 7.72 14.90 -4.46
C VAL A 93 6.78 14.25 -5.46
N LEU A 94 5.47 14.30 -5.20
CA LEU A 94 4.47 13.67 -6.09
C LEU A 94 4.46 14.29 -7.49
N ALA A 95 4.79 15.57 -7.62
CA ALA A 95 4.89 16.25 -8.92
C ALA A 95 6.12 15.82 -9.73
N THR A 96 7.13 15.24 -9.08
CA THR A 96 8.41 14.87 -9.69
C THR A 96 8.65 13.36 -9.74
N SER A 97 7.89 12.57 -8.98
CA SER A 97 8.11 11.13 -8.80
C SER A 97 7.66 10.22 -9.94
N GLY A 98 7.13 10.77 -11.03
CA GLY A 98 6.53 9.99 -12.12
C GLY A 98 5.31 9.17 -11.68
N SER A 99 4.76 8.37 -12.60
CA SER A 99 3.53 7.61 -12.37
C SER A 99 3.70 6.43 -11.41
N GLY A 100 4.89 5.84 -11.32
CA GLY A 100 5.13 4.63 -10.52
C GLY A 100 4.74 4.78 -9.05
N LEU A 101 5.24 5.82 -8.38
CA LEU A 101 4.88 6.09 -6.98
C LEU A 101 3.37 6.38 -6.82
N MET A 102 2.79 7.13 -7.76
CA MET A 102 1.35 7.45 -7.71
C MET A 102 0.49 6.17 -7.82
N THR A 103 0.87 5.25 -8.71
CA THR A 103 0.19 3.96 -8.87
C THR A 103 0.31 3.12 -7.59
N SER A 104 1.49 3.02 -6.99
CA SER A 104 1.69 2.25 -5.76
C SER A 104 0.94 2.84 -4.57
N LEU A 105 0.91 4.18 -4.43
CA LEU A 105 0.13 4.86 -3.40
C LEU A 105 -1.38 4.68 -3.61
N ALA A 106 -1.86 4.72 -4.86
CA ALA A 106 -3.27 4.52 -5.18
C ALA A 106 -3.71 3.06 -4.93
N ALA A 107 -2.86 2.09 -5.28
CA ALA A 107 -3.12 0.68 -5.02
C ALA A 107 -3.20 0.40 -3.51
N LEU A 108 -2.25 0.94 -2.72
CA LEU A 108 -2.30 0.83 -1.26
C LEU A 108 -3.52 1.56 -0.67
N ALA A 109 -3.90 2.73 -1.19
CA ALA A 109 -5.12 3.40 -0.76
C ALA A 109 -6.36 2.54 -1.02
N SER A 110 -6.46 1.93 -2.22
CA SER A 110 -7.59 1.08 -2.61
C SER A 110 -7.74 -0.16 -1.71
N SER A 111 -6.65 -0.73 -1.19
CA SER A 111 -6.73 -1.89 -0.28
C SER A 111 -7.43 -1.57 1.06
N PHE A 112 -7.53 -0.29 1.43
CA PHE A 112 -8.33 0.18 2.56
C PHE A 112 -9.82 0.36 2.25
N GLY A 113 -10.26 0.12 1.00
CA GLY A 113 -11.64 0.29 0.58
C GLY A 113 -12.11 1.75 0.71
N ALA A 114 -13.29 1.96 1.30
CA ALA A 114 -13.89 3.30 1.47
C ALA A 114 -12.98 4.28 2.25
N LEU A 115 -12.12 3.77 3.15
CA LEU A 115 -11.18 4.60 3.90
C LEU A 115 -10.06 5.20 3.01
N GLY A 116 -9.82 4.59 1.85
CA GLY A 116 -8.83 5.03 0.87
C GLY A 116 -9.31 6.10 -0.11
N GLU A 117 -10.62 6.30 -0.28
CA GLU A 117 -11.16 7.27 -1.25
C GLU A 117 -10.65 8.70 -1.04
N PRO A 118 -10.58 9.24 0.19
CA PRO A 118 -10.01 10.56 0.42
C PRO A 118 -8.55 10.65 -0.01
N ILE A 119 -7.80 9.56 0.13
CA ILE A 119 -6.38 9.47 -0.23
C ILE A 119 -6.23 9.44 -1.76
N GLY A 120 -7.08 8.68 -2.46
CA GLY A 120 -7.13 8.67 -3.93
C GLY A 120 -7.39 10.07 -4.50
N ARG A 121 -8.27 10.85 -3.88
CA ARG A 121 -8.51 12.26 -4.26
C ARG A 121 -7.30 13.17 -4.07
N LEU A 122 -6.44 12.89 -3.08
CA LEU A 122 -5.20 13.66 -2.89
C LEU A 122 -4.16 13.38 -3.99
N LEU A 123 -4.19 12.17 -4.57
CA LEU A 123 -3.30 11.70 -5.63
C LEU A 123 -3.76 12.14 -7.03
N GLY A 124 -5.06 12.18 -7.29
CA GLY A 124 -5.65 12.49 -8.60
C GLY A 124 -6.10 13.94 -8.81
N SER A 125 -5.58 14.89 -8.03
CA SER A 125 -5.91 16.33 -8.15
C SER A 125 -5.07 17.04 -9.20
#